data_AF-A0A554JCH6-F1
#
_entry.id   AF-A0A554JCH6-F1
#
_cell.length_a   1.000
_cell.length_b   1.000
_cell.length_c   1.000
_cell.angle_alpha   90.00
_cell.angle_beta   90.00
_cell.angle_gamma   90.00
#
_symmetry.space_group_name_H-M   'P 1'
#
loop_
_entity.id
_entity.type
_entity.pdbx_description
1 polymer ?
#
loop_
_entity_poly.entity_id
_entity_poly.type
_entity_poly.pdbx_seq_one_letter_code
_entity_poly.pdbx_strand_id
1 'polypeptide(L)'
;MIERAHYLDRLASRLEIAEAVLRQELERRQPAADQSSRQFKAQNYGQGSTQPGQSQSGQSQTRQSPTSQSQSGQSQSGQSQLTNNRSTSQKLSINETIYGLMELNPGLRQMEPDLFKSLNQSYNGSKADLIFRLKLRYPALSEAEAKAEFVLLVSRYRAKRQEQRQAEYATKIQQAEAQGDIAAVKGLLAEFQNLLKAD
;
A
#
# COMPACT_ATOMS: atom_id res chain seq x y z
N MET A 1 -36.54 5.24 -15.49
CA MET A 1 -35.13 5.62 -15.76
C MET A 1 -34.67 6.84 -14.95
N ILE A 2 -35.53 7.80 -14.63
CA ILE A 2 -35.16 9.04 -13.91
C ILE A 2 -34.70 8.79 -12.45
N GLU A 3 -35.27 7.79 -11.75
CA GLU A 3 -34.88 7.46 -10.36
C GLU A 3 -33.46 6.91 -10.21
N ARG A 4 -32.94 6.21 -11.24
CA ARG A 4 -31.57 5.67 -11.23
C ARG A 4 -30.52 6.77 -11.31
N ALA A 5 -30.81 7.85 -12.05
CA ALA A 5 -29.92 9.00 -12.13
C ALA A 5 -29.85 9.74 -10.79
N HIS A 6 -31.00 9.97 -10.14
CA HIS A 6 -31.05 10.61 -8.82
C HIS A 6 -30.45 9.77 -7.68
N TYR A 7 -30.40 8.45 -7.83
CA TYR A 7 -29.74 7.55 -6.89
C TYR A 7 -28.22 7.59 -7.04
N LEU A 8 -27.72 7.60 -8.28
CA LEU A 8 -26.29 7.73 -8.57
C LEU A 8 -25.74 9.11 -8.18
N ASP A 9 -26.51 10.18 -8.38
CA ASP A 9 -26.15 11.52 -7.91
C ASP A 9 -26.04 11.59 -6.38
N ARG A 10 -26.98 10.97 -5.65
CA ARG A 10 -26.93 10.92 -4.18
C ARG A 10 -25.77 10.08 -3.66
N LEU A 11 -25.36 9.03 -4.38
CA LEU A 11 -24.17 8.25 -4.07
C LEU A 11 -22.89 9.05 -4.34
N ALA A 12 -22.84 9.77 -5.46
CA ALA A 12 -21.70 10.64 -5.82
C ALA A 12 -21.51 11.75 -4.78
N SER A 13 -22.56 12.46 -4.38
CA SER A 13 -22.47 13.49 -3.33
C SER A 13 -22.05 12.92 -1.97
N ARG A 14 -22.43 11.68 -1.65
CA ARG A 14 -21.98 11.02 -0.41
C ARG A 14 -20.51 10.62 -0.45
N LEU A 15 -20.02 10.21 -1.61
CA LEU A 15 -18.60 9.91 -1.86
C LEU A 15 -17.74 11.18 -1.77
N GLU A 16 -18.22 12.30 -2.33
CA GLU A 16 -17.53 13.59 -2.29
C GLU A 16 -17.42 14.12 -0.86
N ILE A 17 -18.48 13.98 -0.05
CA ILE A 17 -18.45 14.32 1.39
C ILE A 17 -17.46 13.43 2.14
N ALA A 18 -17.42 12.13 1.84
CA ALA A 18 -16.48 11.20 2.46
C ALA A 18 -15.03 11.55 2.10
N GLU A 19 -14.74 11.90 0.84
CA GLU A 19 -13.41 12.37 0.42
C GLU A 19 -13.02 13.68 1.11
N ALA A 20 -13.94 14.64 1.27
CA ALA A 20 -13.69 15.90 1.95
C ALA A 20 -13.32 15.68 3.43
N VAL A 21 -14.02 14.77 4.11
CA VAL A 21 -13.72 14.38 5.50
C VAL A 21 -12.35 13.69 5.59
N LEU A 22 -12.03 12.82 4.63
CA LEU A 22 -10.75 12.10 4.60
C LEU A 22 -9.56 13.06 4.33
N ARG A 23 -9.75 14.07 3.47
CA ARG A 23 -8.78 15.15 3.25
C ARG A 23 -8.59 16.01 4.50
N GLN A 24 -9.68 16.38 5.17
CA GLN A 24 -9.62 17.18 6.39
C GLN A 24 -8.92 16.42 7.53
N GLU A 25 -9.12 15.12 7.63
CA GLU A 25 -8.44 14.27 8.60
C GLU A 25 -6.96 14.04 8.25
N LEU A 26 -6.62 13.95 6.95
CA LEU A 26 -5.23 13.91 6.48
C LEU A 26 -4.48 15.22 6.76
N GLU A 27 -5.13 16.37 6.57
CA GLU A 27 -4.58 17.69 6.92
C GLU A 27 -4.38 17.84 8.43
N ARG A 28 -5.31 17.33 9.24
CA ARG A 28 -5.18 17.30 10.71
C ARG A 28 -4.05 16.38 11.21
N ARG A 29 -3.71 15.36 10.42
CA ARG A 29 -2.67 14.37 10.74
C ARG A 29 -1.31 14.69 10.15
N GLN A 30 -1.17 15.74 9.33
CA GLN A 30 0.14 16.29 9.03
C GLN A 30 0.68 16.97 10.30
N PRO A 31 1.81 16.52 10.86
CA PRO A 31 2.45 17.27 11.92
C PRO A 31 2.83 18.64 11.36
N ALA A 32 2.67 19.69 12.18
CA ALA A 32 3.15 21.04 11.91
C ALA A 32 4.69 21.06 11.79
N ALA A 33 5.23 20.49 10.73
CA ALA A 33 6.63 20.53 10.38
C ALA A 33 6.88 21.73 9.46
N ASP A 34 6.43 22.93 9.83
CA ASP A 34 6.86 24.15 9.14
C ASP A 34 6.62 25.47 9.89
N GLN A 35 6.71 25.49 11.23
CA GLN A 35 6.71 26.75 11.99
C GLN A 35 7.93 26.97 12.90
N SER A 36 8.86 26.03 13.04
CA SER A 36 10.06 26.23 13.88
C SER A 36 11.33 26.64 13.14
N SER A 37 11.30 26.82 11.81
CA SER A 37 12.52 27.16 11.03
C SER A 37 12.62 28.62 10.57
N ARG A 38 11.68 29.52 10.94
CA ARG A 38 11.70 30.94 10.51
C ARG A 38 12.01 31.96 11.61
N GLN A 39 12.62 31.55 12.73
CA GLN A 39 12.92 32.51 13.81
C GLN A 39 14.37 32.60 14.30
N PHE A 40 15.32 31.88 13.68
CA PHE A 40 16.73 32.08 13.99
C PHE A 40 17.58 32.18 12.73
N LYS A 41 17.74 33.41 12.24
CA LYS A 41 18.97 34.02 11.68
C LYS A 41 18.60 35.24 10.85
N ALA A 42 18.18 36.30 11.53
CA ALA A 42 18.30 37.66 11.01
C ALA A 42 19.34 38.36 11.87
N GLN A 43 20.62 38.20 11.53
CA GLN A 43 21.67 39.16 11.82
C GLN A 43 22.97 38.76 11.11
N ASN A 44 23.60 39.78 10.54
CA ASN A 44 24.99 39.89 10.12
C ASN A 44 25.42 39.57 8.67
N TYR A 45 25.54 40.71 7.96
CA TYR A 45 26.59 41.16 7.04
C TYR A 45 26.77 40.48 5.68
N GLY A 46 26.73 41.34 4.66
CA GLY A 46 27.93 41.51 3.85
C GLY A 46 27.72 41.41 2.35
N GLN A 47 27.50 42.58 1.74
CA GLN A 47 28.01 43.03 0.45
C GLN A 47 28.70 42.00 -0.47
N GLY A 48 28.12 41.82 -1.64
CA GLY A 48 28.71 42.15 -2.95
C GLY A 48 30.10 41.60 -3.30
N SER A 49 30.17 40.80 -4.36
CA SER A 49 30.77 41.17 -5.67
C SER A 49 31.08 39.92 -6.51
N THR A 50 30.77 40.02 -7.82
CA THR A 50 31.48 39.47 -9.02
C THR A 50 32.09 38.05 -8.97
N GLN A 51 31.97 37.15 -9.96
CA GLN A 51 32.00 37.25 -11.42
C GLN A 51 31.74 35.83 -12.01
N PRO A 52 31.43 35.67 -13.31
CA PRO A 52 31.23 34.39 -13.97
C PRO A 52 32.51 33.90 -14.68
N GLY A 53 32.69 32.58 -14.82
CA GLY A 53 33.77 32.08 -15.67
C GLY A 53 33.98 30.57 -15.71
N GLN A 54 33.94 30.07 -16.95
CA GLN A 54 34.78 29.00 -17.51
C GLN A 54 34.31 27.55 -17.42
N SER A 55 33.77 27.15 -18.58
CA SER A 55 33.97 25.91 -19.33
C SER A 55 35.18 25.05 -18.94
N GLN A 56 34.98 23.73 -18.89
CA GLN A 56 35.92 22.80 -19.50
C GLN A 56 35.25 21.47 -19.88
N SER A 57 35.34 21.18 -21.18
CA SER A 57 35.11 19.90 -21.84
C SER A 57 36.17 18.88 -21.48
N GLY A 58 35.79 17.62 -21.29
CA GLY A 58 36.71 16.48 -21.15
C GLY A 58 36.12 15.23 -21.80
N GLN A 59 36.80 14.77 -22.84
CA GLN A 59 36.43 13.75 -23.80
C GLN A 59 36.54 12.28 -23.30
N SER A 60 35.71 11.43 -23.90
CA SER A 60 35.98 10.11 -24.49
C SER A 60 36.80 9.06 -23.72
N GLN A 61 36.26 7.83 -23.62
CA GLN A 61 36.90 6.65 -24.23
C GLN A 61 35.95 5.45 -24.36
N THR A 62 35.87 4.97 -25.60
CA THR A 62 35.32 3.71 -26.09
C THR A 62 36.22 2.52 -25.78
N ARG A 63 35.66 1.30 -25.93
CA ARG A 63 36.23 -0.05 -26.19
C ARG A 63 35.80 -1.05 -25.11
N GLN A 64 35.49 -2.32 -25.36
CA GLN A 64 35.46 -3.17 -26.54
C GLN A 64 34.70 -4.44 -26.14
N SER A 65 33.87 -4.98 -27.03
CA SER A 65 33.41 -6.38 -26.99
C SER A 65 34.55 -7.31 -27.41
N PRO A 66 34.52 -8.57 -26.97
CA PRO A 66 34.76 -9.64 -27.94
C PRO A 66 33.75 -10.78 -27.84
N THR A 67 33.18 -11.09 -28.99
CA THR A 67 32.54 -12.35 -29.36
C THR A 67 33.63 -13.38 -29.71
N SER A 68 33.47 -14.65 -29.34
CA SER A 68 33.79 -15.88 -30.11
C SER A 68 33.61 -17.11 -29.19
N GLN A 69 32.64 -17.98 -29.45
CA GLN A 69 32.71 -19.24 -30.22
C GLN A 69 32.83 -20.49 -29.33
N SER A 70 31.71 -21.23 -29.31
CA SER A 70 31.55 -22.68 -29.47
C SER A 70 32.60 -23.67 -28.94
N GLN A 71 32.17 -24.54 -28.02
CA GLN A 71 32.59 -25.94 -28.02
C GLN A 71 31.44 -26.86 -27.59
N SER A 72 31.09 -27.77 -28.49
CA SER A 72 30.22 -28.91 -28.30
C SER A 72 30.91 -29.96 -27.42
N GLY A 73 30.24 -30.39 -26.35
CA GLY A 73 30.63 -31.52 -25.52
C GLY A 73 29.38 -32.27 -25.06
N GLN A 74 29.15 -33.41 -25.69
CA GLN A 74 28.04 -34.33 -25.45
C GLN A 74 28.36 -35.22 -24.23
N SER A 75 27.32 -35.60 -23.50
CA SER A 75 27.22 -36.73 -22.56
C SER A 75 27.62 -36.49 -21.10
N GLN A 76 26.63 -36.30 -20.23
CA GLN A 76 26.12 -37.38 -19.36
C GLN A 76 24.90 -36.91 -18.58
N SER A 77 23.92 -37.81 -18.53
CA SER A 77 22.66 -37.74 -17.82
C SER A 77 22.85 -37.52 -16.32
N GLY A 78 22.86 -36.26 -15.90
CA GLY A 78 22.47 -35.84 -14.57
C GLY A 78 21.10 -35.18 -14.71
N GLN A 79 20.04 -35.92 -14.39
CA GLN A 79 18.67 -35.44 -14.34
C GLN A 79 18.52 -34.47 -13.15
N SER A 80 19.22 -33.34 -13.19
CA SER A 80 18.83 -32.16 -12.43
C SER A 80 17.55 -31.68 -13.08
N GLN A 81 16.43 -32.08 -12.47
CA GLN A 81 15.17 -31.35 -12.57
C GLN A 81 15.47 -29.90 -12.13
N LEU A 82 15.99 -29.10 -13.06
CA LEU A 82 15.77 -27.68 -13.08
C LEU A 82 14.28 -27.54 -13.33
N THR A 83 13.53 -27.65 -12.22
CA THR A 83 12.15 -27.21 -12.14
C THR A 83 12.10 -25.90 -12.89
N ASN A 84 11.26 -25.86 -13.92
CA ASN A 84 10.87 -24.64 -14.60
C ASN A 84 10.39 -23.65 -13.54
N ASN A 85 11.32 -22.87 -12.97
CA ASN A 85 11.05 -21.66 -12.24
C ASN A 85 10.61 -20.63 -13.29
N ARG A 86 9.47 -20.91 -13.93
CA ARG A 86 8.46 -19.86 -14.05
C ARG A 86 8.02 -19.58 -12.63
N SER A 87 8.88 -18.85 -11.91
CA SER A 87 8.49 -18.05 -10.78
C SER A 87 7.49 -17.07 -11.37
N THR A 88 6.22 -17.50 -11.44
CA THR A 88 5.12 -16.60 -11.19
C THR A 88 5.47 -16.02 -9.83
N SER A 89 6.23 -14.92 -9.84
CA SER A 89 6.50 -14.11 -8.65
C SER A 89 5.15 -13.51 -8.32
N GLN A 90 4.26 -14.35 -7.80
CA GLN A 90 2.91 -13.99 -7.43
C GLN A 90 3.11 -12.86 -6.44
N LYS A 91 2.61 -11.70 -6.86
CA LYS A 91 2.67 -10.50 -6.05
C LYS A 91 2.01 -10.83 -4.72
N LEU A 92 2.74 -10.67 -3.62
CA LEU A 92 2.18 -10.82 -2.28
C LEU A 92 0.94 -9.92 -2.18
N SER A 93 -0.14 -10.47 -1.66
CA SER A 93 -1.33 -9.72 -1.29
C SER A 93 -1.01 -8.70 -0.20
N ILE A 94 -1.91 -7.75 0.02
CA ILE A 94 -1.77 -6.75 1.08
C ILE A 94 -1.62 -7.44 2.44
N ASN A 95 -2.44 -8.46 2.73
CA ASN A 95 -2.44 -9.18 4.00
C ASN A 95 -1.13 -9.94 4.22
N GLU A 96 -0.64 -10.64 3.20
CA GLU A 96 0.64 -11.34 3.25
C GLU A 96 1.82 -10.37 3.46
N THR A 97 1.76 -9.20 2.81
CA THR A 97 2.79 -8.16 2.95
C THR A 97 2.78 -7.57 4.36
N ILE A 98 1.60 -7.24 4.91
CA ILE A 98 1.44 -6.74 6.28
C ILE A 98 1.97 -7.75 7.29
N TYR A 99 1.57 -9.03 7.18
CA TYR A 99 2.02 -10.08 8.08
C TYR A 99 3.54 -10.27 8.00
N GLY A 100 4.11 -10.34 6.79
CA GLY A 100 5.54 -10.46 6.61
C GLY A 100 6.33 -9.27 7.20
N LEU A 101 5.82 -8.04 7.08
CA LEU A 101 6.43 -6.86 7.70
C LEU A 101 6.39 -6.94 9.23
N MET A 102 5.27 -7.35 9.82
CA MET A 102 5.14 -7.59 11.27
C MET A 102 6.08 -8.69 11.76
N GLU A 103 6.35 -9.69 10.93
CA GLU A 103 7.27 -10.77 11.26
C GLU A 103 8.74 -10.33 11.20
N LEU A 104 9.11 -9.56 10.17
CA LEU A 104 10.44 -8.98 10.03
C LEU A 104 10.74 -7.91 11.09
N ASN A 105 9.73 -7.14 11.50
CA ASN A 105 9.84 -6.03 12.43
C ASN A 105 8.83 -6.22 13.58
N PRO A 106 9.21 -6.93 14.67
CA PRO A 106 8.29 -7.26 15.75
C PRO A 106 7.62 -6.04 16.42
N GLY A 107 8.26 -4.87 16.40
CA GLY A 107 7.67 -3.62 16.90
C GLY A 107 6.35 -3.25 16.22
N LEU A 108 6.14 -3.64 14.96
CA LEU A 108 4.90 -3.38 14.23
C LEU A 108 3.71 -4.20 14.76
N ARG A 109 3.95 -5.33 15.45
CA ARG A 109 2.89 -6.14 16.07
C ARG A 109 2.20 -5.38 17.20
N GLN A 110 2.94 -4.52 17.90
CA GLN A 110 2.41 -3.71 19.00
C GLN A 110 1.51 -2.58 18.49
N MET A 111 1.71 -2.13 17.24
CA MET A 111 0.87 -1.10 16.63
C MET A 111 -0.53 -1.63 16.28
N GLU A 112 -0.64 -2.90 15.89
CA GLU A 112 -1.89 -3.51 15.43
C GLU A 112 -2.03 -4.96 15.96
N PRO A 113 -2.21 -5.15 17.27
CA PRO A 113 -2.15 -6.48 17.91
C PRO A 113 -3.28 -7.42 17.44
N ASP A 114 -4.50 -6.91 17.29
CA ASP A 114 -5.64 -7.71 16.84
C ASP A 114 -5.50 -8.15 15.38
N LEU A 115 -4.99 -7.24 14.53
CA LEU A 115 -4.69 -7.56 13.14
C LEU A 115 -3.60 -8.63 13.07
N PHE A 116 -2.54 -8.51 13.87
CA PHE A 116 -1.49 -9.52 13.92
C PHE A 116 -2.05 -10.88 14.35
N LYS A 117 -2.89 -10.93 15.40
CA LYS A 117 -3.52 -12.18 15.86
C LYS A 117 -4.30 -12.87 14.73
N SER A 118 -5.13 -12.11 14.01
CA SER A 118 -5.92 -12.61 12.88
C SER A 118 -5.05 -13.11 11.72
N LEU A 119 -4.05 -12.32 11.32
CA LEU A 119 -3.13 -12.70 10.25
C LEU A 119 -2.26 -13.90 10.63
N ASN A 120 -1.79 -13.97 11.88
CA ASN A 120 -0.98 -15.08 12.36
C ASN A 120 -1.77 -16.41 12.32
N GLN A 121 -3.05 -16.40 12.69
CA GLN A 121 -3.90 -17.59 12.53
C GLN A 121 -3.98 -18.07 11.08
N SER A 122 -3.99 -17.14 10.12
CA SER A 122 -4.14 -17.45 8.70
C SER A 122 -2.83 -17.86 8.03
N TYR A 123 -1.69 -17.30 8.46
CA TYR A 123 -0.43 -17.37 7.70
C TYR A 123 0.75 -17.99 8.47
N ASN A 124 0.59 -18.40 9.73
CA ASN A 124 1.69 -18.99 10.50
C ASN A 124 2.29 -20.24 9.82
N GLY A 125 1.47 -21.07 9.16
CA GLY A 125 1.93 -22.24 8.42
C GLY A 125 2.82 -21.93 7.20
N SER A 126 2.69 -20.73 6.62
CA SER A 126 3.46 -20.26 5.46
C SER A 126 4.46 -19.16 5.80
N LYS A 127 4.71 -18.92 7.10
CA LYS A 127 5.52 -17.80 7.60
C LYS A 127 6.90 -17.72 6.95
N ALA A 128 7.62 -18.84 6.88
CA ALA A 128 8.99 -18.85 6.34
C ALA A 128 9.02 -18.48 4.84
N ASP A 129 8.07 -19.00 4.05
CA ASP A 129 7.92 -18.66 2.63
C ASP A 129 7.59 -17.17 2.43
N LEU A 130 6.66 -16.65 3.23
CA LEU A 130 6.28 -15.23 3.18
C LEU A 130 7.44 -14.31 3.51
N ILE A 131 8.21 -14.62 4.56
CA ILE A 131 9.41 -13.86 4.94
C ILE A 131 10.45 -13.90 3.81
N PHE A 132 10.68 -15.07 3.22
CA PHE A 132 11.62 -15.23 2.11
C PHE A 132 11.20 -14.39 0.90
N ARG A 133 9.95 -14.52 0.45
CA ARG A 133 9.40 -13.74 -0.68
C ARG A 133 9.43 -12.24 -0.42
N LEU A 134 9.19 -11.83 0.82
CA LEU A 134 9.23 -10.42 1.19
C LEU A 134 10.65 -9.86 1.15
N LYS A 135 11.65 -10.60 1.66
CA LYS A 135 13.07 -10.21 1.59
C LYS A 135 13.58 -10.09 0.16
N LEU A 136 13.10 -10.94 -0.76
CA LEU A 136 13.41 -10.83 -2.19
C LEU A 136 12.82 -9.56 -2.81
N ARG A 137 11.61 -9.18 -2.40
CA ARG A 137 10.91 -8.01 -2.94
C ARG A 137 11.41 -6.69 -2.36
N TYR A 138 11.85 -6.71 -1.11
CA TYR A 138 12.32 -5.56 -0.37
C TYR A 138 13.71 -5.84 0.23
N PRO A 139 14.74 -5.93 -0.62
CA PRO A 139 16.10 -6.14 -0.15
C PRO A 139 16.53 -4.90 0.65
N ALA A 140 16.83 -5.08 1.93
CA ALA A 140 17.31 -4.04 2.85
C ALA A 140 16.30 -2.92 3.20
N LEU A 141 15.05 -3.28 3.50
CA LEU A 141 14.10 -2.31 4.06
C LEU A 141 14.56 -1.86 5.47
N SER A 142 14.81 -0.57 5.66
CA SER A 142 15.09 -0.01 6.98
C SER A 142 13.85 -0.08 7.88
N GLU A 143 14.03 -0.01 9.20
CA GLU A 143 12.92 -0.04 10.15
C GLU A 143 11.94 1.13 9.93
N ALA A 144 12.46 2.32 9.59
CA ALA A 144 11.64 3.49 9.30
C ALA A 144 10.79 3.29 8.04
N GLU A 145 11.37 2.74 6.97
CA GLU A 145 10.66 2.41 5.74
C GLU A 145 9.63 1.30 5.96
N ALA A 146 9.97 0.28 6.77
CA ALA A 146 9.05 -0.78 7.16
C ALA A 146 7.81 -0.24 7.85
N LYS A 147 8.02 0.69 8.79
CA LYS A 147 6.94 1.33 9.53
C LYS A 147 6.06 2.19 8.62
N ALA A 148 6.66 2.99 7.73
CA ALA A 148 5.91 3.83 6.80
C ALA A 148 5.06 2.98 5.82
N GLU A 149 5.66 1.96 5.22
CA GLU A 149 4.96 1.03 4.31
C GLU A 149 3.86 0.26 5.06
N PHE A 150 4.13 -0.18 6.29
CA PHE A 150 3.15 -0.85 7.13
C PHE A 150 1.91 0.01 7.38
N VAL A 151 2.09 1.27 7.79
CA VAL A 151 0.98 2.21 8.04
C VAL A 151 0.15 2.42 6.76
N LEU A 152 0.81 2.60 5.62
CA LEU A 152 0.15 2.73 4.33
C LEU A 152 -0.68 1.49 3.97
N LEU A 153 -0.11 0.30 4.14
CA LEU A 153 -0.78 -0.96 3.82
C LEU A 153 -1.96 -1.23 4.75
N VAL A 154 -1.82 -0.95 6.05
CA VAL A 154 -2.92 -1.09 7.03
C VAL A 154 -4.06 -0.13 6.69
N SER A 155 -3.75 1.11 6.33
CA SER A 155 -4.76 2.07 5.87
C SER A 155 -5.51 1.54 4.63
N ARG A 156 -4.79 1.08 3.61
CA ARG A 156 -5.39 0.48 2.40
C ARG A 156 -6.22 -0.77 2.70
N TYR A 157 -5.75 -1.61 3.61
CA TYR A 157 -6.48 -2.79 4.06
C TYR A 157 -7.82 -2.40 4.69
N ARG A 158 -7.83 -1.43 5.59
CA ARG A 158 -9.05 -0.93 6.25
C ARG A 158 -10.03 -0.32 5.24
N ALA A 159 -9.54 0.53 4.33
CA ALA A 159 -10.35 1.12 3.27
C ALA A 159 -11.01 0.05 2.40
N LYS A 160 -10.22 -0.93 1.93
CA LYS A 160 -10.75 -2.05 1.12
C LYS A 160 -11.80 -2.87 1.88
N ARG A 161 -11.58 -3.12 3.17
CA ARG A 161 -12.55 -3.85 4.00
C ARG A 161 -13.83 -3.03 4.20
N GLN A 162 -13.72 -1.72 4.32
CA GLN A 162 -14.87 -0.82 4.39
C GLN A 162 -15.67 -0.87 3.08
N GLU A 163 -15.01 -0.70 1.94
CA GLU A 163 -15.65 -0.80 0.60
C GLU A 163 -16.37 -2.13 0.41
N GLN A 164 -15.73 -3.25 0.79
CA GLN A 164 -16.35 -4.58 0.71
C GLN A 164 -17.61 -4.69 1.56
N ARG A 165 -17.58 -4.18 2.80
CA ARG A 165 -18.76 -4.15 3.68
C ARG A 165 -19.86 -3.28 3.09
N GLN A 166 -19.53 -2.11 2.54
CA GLN A 166 -20.51 -1.24 1.88
C GLN A 166 -21.18 -1.95 0.69
N ALA A 167 -20.40 -2.61 -0.16
CA ALA A 167 -20.92 -3.37 -1.30
C ALA A 167 -21.80 -4.56 -0.87
N GLU A 168 -21.42 -5.26 0.20
CA GLU A 168 -22.21 -6.35 0.76
C GLU A 168 -23.56 -5.86 1.28
N TYR A 169 -23.58 -4.77 2.06
CA TYR A 169 -24.83 -4.19 2.56
C TYR A 169 -25.69 -3.63 1.43
N ALA A 170 -25.11 -3.00 0.41
CA ALA A 170 -25.84 -2.55 -0.77
C ALA A 170 -26.55 -3.73 -1.46
N THR A 171 -25.85 -4.86 -1.61
CA THR A 171 -26.41 -6.09 -2.20
C THR A 171 -27.56 -6.65 -1.35
N LYS A 172 -27.39 -6.75 -0.03
CA LYS A 172 -28.43 -7.24 0.89
C LYS A 172 -29.68 -6.35 0.88
N ILE A 173 -29.49 -5.03 0.89
CA ILE A 173 -30.58 -4.06 0.83
C ILE A 173 -31.33 -4.20 -0.50
N GLN A 174 -30.61 -4.26 -1.63
CA GLN A 174 -31.22 -4.44 -2.94
C GLN A 174 -32.04 -5.74 -3.03
N GLN A 175 -31.55 -6.83 -2.44
CA GLN A 175 -32.27 -8.10 -2.39
C GLN A 175 -33.55 -7.99 -1.55
N ALA A 176 -33.49 -7.35 -0.39
CA ALA A 176 -34.66 -7.12 0.46
C ALA A 176 -35.70 -6.19 -0.20
N GLU A 177 -35.24 -5.13 -0.89
CA GLU A 177 -36.09 -4.24 -1.69
C GLU A 177 -36.79 -4.98 -2.82
N ALA A 178 -36.07 -5.83 -3.55
CA ALA A 178 -36.63 -6.64 -4.64
C ALA A 178 -37.68 -7.65 -4.15
N GLN A 179 -37.61 -8.05 -2.87
CA GLN A 179 -38.59 -8.92 -2.22
C GLN A 179 -39.75 -8.15 -1.58
N GLY A 180 -39.71 -6.82 -1.56
CA GLY A 180 -40.70 -5.98 -0.89
C GLY A 180 -40.64 -6.02 0.64
N ASP A 181 -39.54 -6.55 1.22
CA ASP A 181 -39.39 -6.67 2.68
C ASP A 181 -38.87 -5.35 3.29
N ILE A 182 -39.81 -4.44 3.54
CA ILE A 182 -39.54 -3.12 4.11
C ILE A 182 -38.92 -3.21 5.51
N ALA A 183 -39.26 -4.25 6.29
CA ALA A 183 -38.72 -4.44 7.64
C ALA A 183 -37.24 -4.81 7.58
N ALA A 184 -36.87 -5.76 6.70
CA ALA A 184 -35.47 -6.12 6.47
C ALA A 184 -34.65 -4.94 5.94
N VAL A 185 -35.18 -4.16 5.00
CA VAL A 185 -34.49 -2.95 4.49
C VAL A 185 -34.18 -1.96 5.61
N LYS A 186 -35.15 -1.66 6.48
CA LYS A 186 -34.94 -0.75 7.62
C LYS A 186 -33.91 -1.29 8.60
N GLY A 187 -33.94 -2.60 8.89
CA GLY A 187 -32.95 -3.26 9.74
C GLY A 187 -31.53 -3.15 9.18
N LEU A 188 -31.34 -3.53 7.92
CA LEU A 188 -30.06 -3.47 7.22
C LEU A 188 -29.48 -2.06 7.14
N LEU A 189 -30.33 -1.04 6.92
CA LEU A 189 -29.91 0.37 6.92
C LEU A 189 -29.47 0.83 8.31
N ALA A 190 -30.16 0.42 9.37
CA ALA A 190 -29.78 0.77 10.74
C ALA A 190 -28.46 0.11 11.14
N GLU A 191 -28.28 -1.18 10.82
CA GLU A 191 -27.01 -1.90 11.03
C GLU A 191 -25.86 -1.22 10.29
N PHE A 192 -26.06 -0.91 9.01
CA PHE A 192 -25.03 -0.25 8.20
C PHE A 192 -24.65 1.13 8.76
N GLN A 193 -25.62 1.92 9.23
CA GLN A 193 -25.34 3.21 9.88
C GLN A 193 -24.57 3.06 11.19
N ASN A 194 -24.87 2.05 12.00
CA ASN A 194 -24.13 1.77 13.22
C ASN A 194 -22.69 1.35 12.92
N LEU A 195 -22.50 0.57 11.84
CA LEU A 195 -21.18 0.13 11.39
C LEU A 195 -20.32 1.32 10.93
N LEU A 196 -20.90 2.30 10.24
CA LEU A 196 -20.19 3.52 9.82
C LEU A 196 -19.79 4.44 10.98
N LYS A 197 -20.40 4.31 12.15
CA LYS A 197 -20.09 5.11 13.36
C LYS A 197 -19.07 4.44 14.28
N ALA A 198 -18.83 3.14 14.11
CA ALA A 198 -17.98 2.34 14.97
C ALA A 198 -16.54 2.22 14.48
N ASP A 199 -16.27 2.58 13.22
CA ASP A 199 -14.92 2.72 12.62
C ASP A 199 -14.44 4.18 12.67
#